data_AF-A0A1F6CVE5-F1
#
_entry.id   AF-A0A1F6CVE5-F1
#
_cell.length_a   1.000
_cell.length_b   1.000
_cell.length_c   1.000
_cell.angle_alpha   90.00
_cell.angle_beta   90.00
_cell.angle_gamma   90.00
#
_symmetry.space_group_name_H-M   'P 1'
#
loop_
_entity.id
_entity.type
_entity.pdbx_description
1 polymer ?
#
loop_
_entity_poly.entity_id
_entity_poly.type
_entity_poly.pdbx_seq_one_letter_code
_entity_poly.pdbx_strand_id
1 'polypeptide(L)'
;MNLINIGKNTSWFTLGISVAVVLLFGAIMVESATTISTNVNTGGTLTVTGASTLTGAVWATSTLQATGAVKFYSTLALEDDITLENDETISNDTDGTIALGGDVSISGGDGGLVVTSTNAATSSVTVGCIETYATSTATTIKQMFFASSTLNIDGASITAGFGGGTHQGIVLWGFGTCP
;
A
#
# COMPACT_ATOMS: atom_id res chain seq x y z
N MET A 1 -25.77 76.20 1.23
CA MET A 1 -26.26 74.83 0.98
C MET A 1 -27.26 74.50 2.08
N ASN A 2 -28.53 74.35 1.73
CA ASN A 2 -29.66 74.33 2.67
C ASN A 2 -29.67 73.04 3.50
N LEU A 3 -29.34 73.13 4.80
CA LEU A 3 -29.29 72.00 5.75
C LEU A 3 -30.64 71.28 5.93
N ILE A 4 -31.75 71.90 5.51
CA ILE A 4 -33.11 71.36 5.64
C ILE A 4 -33.40 70.20 4.67
N ASN A 5 -32.62 70.05 3.58
CA ASN A 5 -32.79 68.92 2.65
C ASN A 5 -32.09 67.63 3.09
N ILE A 6 -31.28 67.65 4.14
CA ILE A 6 -30.62 66.45 4.69
C ILE A 6 -31.65 65.55 5.42
N GLY A 7 -32.70 66.13 6.01
CA GLY A 7 -33.71 65.39 6.81
C GLY A 7 -34.80 64.66 6.03
N LYS A 8 -35.01 64.95 4.74
CA LYS A 8 -36.00 64.22 3.91
C LYS A 8 -35.48 62.90 3.36
N ASN A 9 -34.17 62.71 3.47
CA ASN A 9 -33.42 61.60 2.91
C ASN A 9 -32.60 60.89 4.02
N THR A 10 -32.84 61.15 5.31
CA THR A 10 -32.13 60.45 6.39
C THR A 10 -32.46 58.96 6.45
N SER A 11 -33.65 58.53 6.02
CA SER A 11 -34.06 57.12 6.11
C SER A 11 -33.29 56.18 5.17
N TRP A 12 -33.14 56.53 3.88
CA TRP A 12 -32.38 55.72 2.91
C TRP A 12 -30.86 55.77 3.17
N PHE A 13 -30.32 56.91 3.65
CA PHE A 13 -28.91 56.97 4.07
C PHE A 13 -28.65 56.10 5.30
N THR A 14 -29.54 56.12 6.30
CA THR A 14 -29.41 55.28 7.50
C THR A 14 -29.57 53.79 7.15
N LEU A 15 -30.52 53.45 6.27
CA LEU A 15 -30.69 52.09 5.76
C LEU A 15 -29.45 51.62 4.98
N GLY A 16 -28.92 52.49 4.10
CA GLY A 16 -27.72 52.20 3.32
C GLY A 16 -26.50 51.94 4.20
N ILE A 17 -26.31 52.74 5.26
CA ILE A 17 -25.24 52.53 6.23
C ILE A 17 -25.48 51.22 7.02
N SER A 18 -26.69 50.95 7.52
CA SER A 18 -26.97 49.70 8.25
C SER A 18 -26.71 48.45 7.42
N VAL A 19 -27.15 48.42 6.16
CA VAL A 19 -26.92 47.28 5.26
C VAL A 19 -25.42 47.13 4.96
N ALA A 20 -24.73 48.24 4.68
CA ALA A 20 -23.28 48.22 4.45
C ALA A 20 -22.52 47.69 5.67
N VAL A 21 -22.94 48.07 6.88
CA VAL A 21 -22.35 47.61 8.14
C VAL A 21 -22.59 46.10 8.34
N VAL A 22 -23.82 45.60 8.12
CA VAL A 22 -24.13 44.17 8.24
C VAL A 22 -23.35 43.32 7.22
N LEU A 23 -23.28 43.77 5.97
CA LEU A 23 -22.52 43.07 4.93
C LEU A 23 -21.01 43.10 5.23
N LEU A 24 -20.49 44.22 5.73
CA LEU A 24 -19.09 44.34 6.13
C LEU A 24 -18.75 43.41 7.30
N PHE A 25 -19.57 43.42 8.37
CA PHE A 25 -19.37 42.50 9.50
C PHE A 25 -19.55 41.04 9.07
N GLY A 26 -20.54 40.73 8.22
CA GLY A 26 -20.71 39.39 7.68
C GLY A 26 -19.51 38.90 6.87
N ALA A 27 -18.94 39.75 6.01
CA ALA A 27 -17.77 39.42 5.21
C ALA A 27 -16.50 39.24 6.07
N ILE A 28 -16.22 40.17 6.98
CA ILE A 28 -15.02 40.13 7.84
C ILE A 28 -15.03 38.89 8.76
N MET A 29 -16.21 38.49 9.26
CA MET A 29 -16.31 37.30 10.11
C MET A 29 -15.98 36.01 9.34
N VAL A 30 -16.32 35.93 8.05
CA VAL A 30 -16.07 34.74 7.19
C VAL A 30 -14.62 34.65 6.71
N GLU A 31 -13.93 35.77 6.56
CA GLU A 31 -12.49 35.80 6.23
C GLU A 31 -11.59 35.43 7.43
N SER A 32 -12.17 35.30 8.62
CA SER A 32 -11.50 34.91 9.85
C SER A 32 -11.77 33.46 10.24
N ALA A 33 -11.12 32.97 11.31
CA ALA A 33 -11.34 31.63 11.83
C ALA A 33 -12.82 31.45 12.24
N THR A 34 -13.56 30.65 11.48
CA THR A 34 -14.97 30.33 11.74
C THR A 34 -15.08 29.00 12.47
N THR A 35 -15.90 28.94 13.52
CA THR A 35 -16.25 27.68 14.20
C THR A 35 -17.65 27.25 13.80
N ILE A 36 -17.79 26.01 13.33
CA ILE A 36 -19.08 25.38 13.04
C ILE A 36 -19.27 24.27 14.06
N SER A 37 -20.28 24.38 14.91
CA SER A 37 -20.56 23.41 15.99
C SER A 37 -21.60 22.35 15.59
N THR A 38 -21.97 22.29 14.31
CA THR A 38 -22.98 21.39 13.74
C THR A 38 -22.48 20.78 12.43
N ASN A 39 -23.34 20.01 11.77
CA ASN A 39 -23.04 19.41 10.48
C ASN A 39 -22.96 20.47 9.37
N VAL A 40 -22.08 20.23 8.40
CA VAL A 40 -22.02 20.95 7.12
C VAL A 40 -22.46 19.98 6.03
N ASN A 41 -23.47 20.34 5.25
CA ASN A 41 -23.91 19.58 4.08
C ASN A 41 -23.74 20.45 2.83
N THR A 42 -22.88 20.03 1.90
CA THR A 42 -22.69 20.72 0.63
C THR A 42 -23.42 19.97 -0.48
N GLY A 43 -24.14 20.68 -1.35
CA GLY A 43 -24.75 20.09 -2.55
C GLY A 43 -23.75 19.82 -3.70
N GLY A 44 -22.47 20.13 -3.47
CA GLY A 44 -21.38 19.99 -4.44
C GLY A 44 -20.03 19.85 -3.73
N THR A 45 -18.94 20.11 -4.47
CA THR A 45 -17.57 19.95 -3.97
C THR A 45 -17.22 20.96 -2.87
N LEU A 46 -16.65 20.48 -1.77
CA LEU A 46 -15.97 21.29 -0.78
C LEU A 46 -14.47 21.34 -1.12
N THR A 47 -13.97 22.51 -1.48
CA THR A 47 -12.53 22.73 -1.64
C THR A 47 -11.97 23.33 -0.36
N VAL A 48 -10.98 22.66 0.23
CA VAL A 48 -10.22 23.17 1.38
C VAL A 48 -8.79 23.42 0.93
N THR A 49 -8.31 24.65 1.08
CA THR A 49 -6.93 25.02 0.78
C THR A 49 -6.10 25.05 2.06
N GLY A 50 -4.82 24.67 1.96
CA GLY A 50 -3.93 24.57 3.12
C GLY A 50 -4.06 23.25 3.89
N ALA A 51 -3.42 23.19 5.06
CA ALA A 51 -3.43 22.00 5.91
C ALA A 51 -4.75 21.88 6.68
N SER A 52 -5.31 20.67 6.70
CA SER A 52 -6.48 20.32 7.51
C SER A 52 -6.10 19.28 8.55
N THR A 53 -6.62 19.39 9.76
CA THR A 53 -6.49 18.37 10.80
C THR A 53 -7.87 17.84 11.16
N LEU A 54 -8.09 16.54 10.98
CA LEU A 54 -9.31 15.85 11.38
C LEU A 54 -8.94 14.94 12.55
N THR A 55 -9.52 15.21 13.73
CA THR A 55 -9.20 14.48 14.97
C THR A 55 -10.14 13.31 15.25
N GLY A 56 -11.20 13.17 14.45
CA GLY A 56 -12.18 12.09 14.54
C GLY A 56 -12.02 11.07 13.43
N ALA A 57 -12.94 10.11 13.38
CA ALA A 57 -13.04 9.17 12.27
C ALA A 57 -13.35 9.91 10.97
N VAL A 58 -12.66 9.53 9.89
CA VAL A 58 -12.90 10.03 8.54
C VAL A 58 -13.50 8.90 7.73
N TRP A 59 -14.67 9.14 7.13
CA TRP A 59 -15.39 8.14 6.34
C TRP A 59 -15.64 8.67 4.93
N ALA A 60 -14.99 8.07 3.93
CA ALA A 60 -15.23 8.34 2.51
C ALA A 60 -16.04 7.18 1.93
N THR A 61 -17.28 7.41 1.52
CA THR A 61 -18.21 6.36 1.06
C THR A 61 -17.93 5.83 -0.34
N SER A 62 -17.05 6.50 -1.10
CA SER A 62 -16.73 6.13 -2.48
C SER A 62 -15.22 6.00 -2.64
N THR A 63 -14.50 7.09 -2.89
CA THR A 63 -13.06 7.05 -3.11
C THR A 63 -12.35 8.04 -2.19
N LEU A 64 -11.13 7.67 -1.78
CA LEU A 64 -10.16 8.55 -1.16
C LEU A 64 -8.90 8.50 -2.02
N GLN A 65 -8.48 9.65 -2.55
CA GLN A 65 -7.24 9.77 -3.31
C GLN A 65 -6.28 10.69 -2.56
N ALA A 66 -5.03 10.26 -2.47
CA ALA A 66 -3.93 11.08 -1.99
C ALA A 66 -2.83 11.11 -3.05
N THR A 67 -2.41 12.31 -3.47
CA THR A 67 -1.30 12.47 -4.42
C THR A 67 0.07 12.44 -3.73
N GLY A 68 0.11 12.65 -2.41
CA GLY A 68 1.31 12.60 -1.60
C GLY A 68 1.41 11.33 -0.76
N ALA A 69 2.45 11.27 0.08
CA ALA A 69 2.65 10.15 0.99
C ALA A 69 1.53 10.05 2.04
N VAL A 70 1.05 8.84 2.27
CA VAL A 70 0.11 8.51 3.34
C VAL A 70 0.83 7.71 4.42
N LYS A 71 0.60 8.03 5.69
CA LYS A 71 1.11 7.27 6.83
C LYS A 71 -0.05 6.85 7.72
N PHE A 72 -0.16 5.56 7.98
CA PHE A 72 -1.05 5.00 9.00
C PHE A 72 -0.23 4.70 10.25
N TYR A 73 -0.64 5.22 11.41
CA TYR A 73 0.05 4.99 12.69
C TYR A 73 -0.28 3.65 13.34
N SER A 74 -1.26 2.94 12.78
CA SER A 74 -1.75 1.66 13.28
C SER A 74 -2.09 0.78 12.08
N THR A 75 -3.19 0.05 12.12
CA THR A 75 -3.61 -0.87 11.06
C THR A 75 -4.15 -0.14 9.82
N LEU A 76 -3.69 -0.59 8.65
CA LEU A 76 -4.42 -0.46 7.39
C LEU A 76 -5.09 -1.81 7.11
N ALA A 77 -6.42 -1.84 7.03
CA ALA A 77 -7.19 -3.01 6.63
C ALA A 77 -7.91 -2.71 5.32
N LEU A 78 -7.82 -3.63 4.36
CA LEU A 78 -8.47 -3.55 3.06
C LEU A 78 -9.40 -4.76 2.93
N GLU A 79 -10.57 -4.58 2.32
CA GLU A 79 -11.53 -5.67 2.08
C GLU A 79 -11.18 -6.46 0.82
N ASP A 80 -10.57 -5.80 -0.17
CA ASP A 80 -10.19 -6.36 -1.46
C ASP A 80 -8.66 -6.27 -1.66
N ASP A 81 -8.23 -5.98 -2.89
CA ASP A 81 -6.85 -6.04 -3.33
C ASP A 81 -6.04 -4.78 -2.98
N ILE A 82 -4.73 -4.98 -2.86
CA ILE A 82 -3.73 -3.92 -2.93
C ILE A 82 -3.00 -4.01 -4.27
N THR A 83 -3.06 -2.95 -5.07
CA THR A 83 -2.29 -2.83 -6.32
C THR A 83 -1.09 -1.91 -6.09
N LEU A 84 0.09 -2.39 -6.46
CA LEU A 84 1.35 -1.67 -6.46
C LEU A 84 1.82 -1.57 -7.92
N GLU A 85 2.14 -0.38 -8.41
CA GLU A 85 2.34 -0.10 -9.83
C GLU A 85 3.81 0.12 -10.24
N ASN A 86 4.56 0.99 -9.56
CA ASN A 86 5.93 1.38 -9.88
C ASN A 86 6.88 1.40 -8.68
N ASP A 87 7.94 0.57 -8.75
CA ASP A 87 9.07 0.55 -7.81
C ASP A 87 8.67 0.41 -6.32
N GLU A 88 7.50 -0.19 -6.04
CA GLU A 88 7.05 -0.32 -4.66
C GLU A 88 7.90 -1.31 -3.87
N THR A 89 8.17 -0.94 -2.62
CA THR A 89 8.85 -1.78 -1.66
C THR A 89 7.90 -2.08 -0.50
N ILE A 90 7.54 -3.34 -0.34
CA ILE A 90 6.92 -3.83 0.89
C ILE A 90 8.05 -4.24 1.83
N SER A 91 8.21 -3.52 2.93
CA SER A 91 9.23 -3.82 3.94
C SER A 91 8.60 -3.97 5.31
N ASN A 92 9.23 -4.77 6.15
CA ASN A 92 8.93 -4.88 7.56
C ASN A 92 10.25 -4.76 8.32
N ASP A 93 10.49 -3.56 8.84
CA ASP A 93 11.74 -3.19 9.54
C ASP A 93 11.73 -3.60 11.03
N THR A 94 10.60 -4.10 11.52
CA THR A 94 10.43 -4.63 12.89
C THR A 94 10.35 -6.16 12.85
N ASP A 95 10.26 -6.82 14.01
CA ASP A 95 10.13 -8.29 14.14
C ASP A 95 8.75 -8.85 13.72
N GLY A 96 7.97 -8.08 12.95
CA GLY A 96 6.72 -8.51 12.35
C GLY A 96 6.89 -9.55 11.24
N THR A 97 5.78 -9.84 10.54
CA THR A 97 5.77 -10.79 9.43
C THR A 97 5.06 -10.18 8.24
N ILE A 98 5.63 -10.35 7.04
CA ILE A 98 4.90 -10.22 5.79
C ILE A 98 4.42 -11.61 5.42
N ALA A 99 3.13 -11.88 5.67
CA ALA A 99 2.50 -13.15 5.32
C ALA A 99 1.73 -12.99 4.02
N LEU A 100 2.06 -13.81 3.02
CA LEU A 100 1.31 -13.93 1.78
C LEU A 100 0.46 -15.20 1.88
N GLY A 101 -0.86 -15.04 1.87
CA GLY A 101 -1.79 -16.17 1.79
C GLY A 101 -2.02 -16.56 0.34
N GLY A 102 -2.24 -17.85 0.09
CA GLY A 102 -2.44 -18.37 -1.28
C GLY A 102 -1.15 -18.43 -2.09
N ASP A 103 -1.29 -18.24 -3.41
CA ASP A 103 -0.18 -18.39 -4.35
C ASP A 103 0.61 -17.08 -4.50
N VAL A 104 1.95 -17.21 -4.57
CA VAL A 104 2.84 -16.11 -4.93
C VAL A 104 3.30 -16.34 -6.37
N SER A 105 2.78 -15.53 -7.30
CA SER A 105 3.19 -15.55 -8.70
C SER A 105 4.07 -14.36 -9.02
N ILE A 106 5.28 -14.62 -9.51
CA ILE A 106 6.22 -13.59 -9.97
C ILE A 106 6.39 -13.81 -11.47
N SER A 107 5.93 -12.85 -12.27
CA SER A 107 5.97 -12.91 -13.73
C SER A 107 6.27 -11.54 -14.32
N GLY A 108 7.02 -11.51 -15.43
CA GLY A 108 7.45 -10.28 -16.11
C GLY A 108 8.86 -9.80 -15.71
N GLY A 109 9.65 -9.35 -16.69
CA GLY A 109 11.00 -8.79 -16.53
C GLY A 109 12.13 -9.81 -16.29
N ASP A 110 13.34 -9.30 -16.01
CA ASP A 110 14.52 -10.07 -15.57
C ASP A 110 14.48 -10.43 -14.06
N GLY A 111 13.38 -10.10 -13.37
CA GLY A 111 13.23 -10.23 -11.93
C GLY A 111 13.05 -11.67 -11.48
N GLY A 112 14.12 -12.29 -10.98
CA GLY A 112 14.04 -13.54 -10.24
C GLY A 112 13.57 -13.32 -8.79
N LEU A 113 12.98 -14.36 -8.17
CA LEU A 113 12.83 -14.39 -6.72
C LEU A 113 14.22 -14.51 -6.09
N VAL A 114 14.69 -13.43 -5.45
CA VAL A 114 15.95 -13.44 -4.69
C VAL A 114 15.62 -13.45 -3.21
N VAL A 115 15.82 -14.60 -2.57
CA VAL A 115 15.74 -14.71 -1.11
C VAL A 115 17.15 -14.56 -0.54
N THR A 116 17.46 -13.37 -0.04
CA THR A 116 18.71 -13.08 0.67
C THR A 116 18.40 -12.90 2.15
N SER A 117 19.25 -13.46 3.02
CA SER A 117 19.19 -13.17 4.43
C SER A 117 20.54 -12.72 4.94
N THR A 118 20.53 -11.63 5.70
CA THR A 118 21.67 -11.07 6.42
C THR A 118 21.68 -11.50 7.90
N ASN A 119 20.71 -12.31 8.33
CA ASN A 119 20.65 -12.80 9.69
C ASN A 119 21.81 -13.78 9.96
N ALA A 120 22.49 -13.64 11.10
CA ALA A 120 23.50 -14.58 11.58
C ALA A 120 22.91 -15.94 12.02
N ALA A 121 21.57 -16.05 12.11
CA ALA A 121 20.82 -17.27 12.36
C ALA A 121 20.44 -18.03 11.06
N THR A 122 19.72 -19.14 11.22
CA THR A 122 19.26 -20.00 10.12
C THR A 122 18.23 -19.28 9.26
N SER A 123 18.51 -19.18 7.96
CA SER A 123 17.53 -18.76 6.96
C SER A 123 17.08 -20.00 6.21
N SER A 124 15.78 -20.27 6.25
CA SER A 124 15.20 -21.46 5.64
C SER A 124 14.15 -21.07 4.61
N VAL A 125 14.33 -21.54 3.39
CA VAL A 125 13.26 -21.63 2.40
C VAL A 125 12.78 -23.07 2.43
N THR A 126 11.53 -23.27 2.83
CA THR A 126 10.88 -24.59 2.77
C THR A 126 9.94 -24.58 1.59
N VAL A 127 10.28 -25.37 0.57
CA VAL A 127 9.46 -25.58 -0.63
C VAL A 127 9.04 -27.04 -0.68
N GLY A 128 7.76 -27.28 -0.97
CA GLY A 128 7.23 -28.64 -1.05
C GLY A 128 7.80 -29.39 -2.26
N CYS A 129 7.71 -28.77 -3.43
CA CYS A 129 8.29 -29.27 -4.66
C CYS A 129 8.78 -28.09 -5.51
N ILE A 130 9.77 -28.33 -6.37
CA ILE A 130 10.26 -27.34 -7.32
C ILE A 130 10.09 -27.91 -8.72
N GLU A 131 9.23 -27.29 -9.51
CA GLU A 131 9.06 -27.55 -10.93
C GLU A 131 9.66 -26.41 -11.74
N THR A 132 10.40 -26.77 -12.78
CA THR A 132 11.08 -25.81 -13.65
C THR A 132 10.76 -26.12 -15.11
N TYR A 133 10.63 -25.06 -15.91
CA TYR A 133 10.45 -25.16 -17.36
C TYR A 133 11.76 -24.74 -18.00
N ALA A 134 12.45 -25.68 -18.67
CA ALA A 134 13.59 -25.31 -19.48
C ALA A 134 13.08 -24.54 -20.71
N THR A 135 13.62 -23.36 -20.96
CA THR A 135 13.24 -22.48 -22.09
C THR A 135 13.38 -23.14 -23.46
N SER A 136 14.04 -24.30 -23.57
CA SER A 136 14.25 -25.02 -24.83
C SER A 136 13.45 -26.32 -25.01
N THR A 137 12.64 -26.76 -24.04
CA THR A 137 11.85 -28.00 -24.17
C THR A 137 10.50 -27.87 -23.49
N ALA A 138 9.41 -28.21 -24.19
CA ALA A 138 8.04 -28.20 -23.66
C ALA A 138 7.78 -29.25 -22.55
N THR A 139 8.80 -29.99 -22.12
CA THR A 139 8.73 -31.01 -21.07
C THR A 139 9.11 -30.42 -19.72
N THR A 140 8.23 -30.59 -18.75
CA THR A 140 8.47 -30.20 -17.36
C THR A 140 9.57 -31.04 -16.73
N ILE A 141 10.40 -30.39 -15.92
CA ILE A 141 11.42 -31.05 -15.11
C ILE A 141 11.22 -30.64 -13.65
N LYS A 142 11.27 -31.62 -12.75
CA LYS A 142 11.22 -31.41 -11.31
C LYS A 142 12.59 -31.60 -10.68
N GLN A 143 12.89 -30.80 -9.65
CA GLN A 143 14.03 -31.07 -8.77
C GLN A 143 13.61 -32.06 -7.68
N MET A 144 14.43 -33.08 -7.48
CA MET A 144 14.21 -34.11 -6.47
C MET A 144 15.35 -34.04 -5.47
N PHE A 145 15.01 -33.80 -4.20
CA PHE A 145 15.93 -33.75 -3.08
C PHE A 145 15.90 -35.08 -2.35
N PHE A 146 17.02 -35.79 -2.33
CA PHE A 146 17.16 -37.05 -1.60
C PHE A 146 17.99 -36.83 -0.36
N ALA A 147 17.50 -37.21 0.83
CA ALA A 147 18.27 -37.13 2.08
C ALA A 147 19.29 -38.28 2.24
N SER A 148 19.85 -38.79 1.14
CA SER A 148 20.82 -39.91 1.12
C SER A 148 22.09 -39.51 0.39
N SER A 149 23.24 -39.98 0.87
CA SER A 149 24.55 -39.84 0.20
C SER A 149 24.72 -40.81 -0.97
N THR A 150 23.85 -41.83 -1.06
CA THR A 150 23.87 -42.85 -2.10
C THR A 150 22.46 -43.05 -2.63
N LEU A 151 22.29 -42.95 -3.94
CA LEU A 151 21.04 -43.22 -4.62
C LEU A 151 21.26 -44.30 -5.68
N ASN A 152 20.39 -45.30 -5.71
CA ASN A 152 20.42 -46.35 -6.72
C ASN A 152 19.32 -46.07 -7.76
N ILE A 153 19.72 -45.88 -9.01
CA ILE A 153 18.80 -45.67 -10.14
C ILE A 153 19.13 -46.74 -11.17
N ASP A 154 18.15 -47.59 -11.49
CA ASP A 154 18.27 -48.65 -12.51
C ASP A 154 19.52 -49.54 -12.36
N GLY A 155 19.93 -49.80 -11.12
CA GLY A 155 21.09 -50.64 -10.81
C GLY A 155 22.44 -49.92 -10.81
N ALA A 156 22.47 -48.62 -11.13
CA ALA A 156 23.63 -47.77 -10.99
C ALA A 156 23.58 -47.00 -9.66
N SER A 157 24.63 -47.14 -8.84
CA SER A 157 24.77 -46.37 -7.61
C SER A 157 25.45 -45.02 -7.88
N ILE A 158 24.71 -43.93 -7.68
CA ILE A 158 25.26 -42.59 -7.60
C ILE A 158 25.64 -42.34 -6.14
N THR A 159 26.93 -42.18 -5.88
CA THR A 159 27.44 -41.80 -4.55
C THR A 159 28.06 -40.43 -4.64
N ALA A 160 27.54 -39.47 -3.87
CA ALA A 160 28.09 -38.13 -3.86
C ALA A 160 29.27 -38.05 -2.88
N GLY A 161 30.46 -37.77 -3.41
CA GLY A 161 31.68 -37.59 -2.61
C GLY A 161 31.80 -36.15 -2.11
N PHE A 162 31.14 -35.81 -1.00
CA PHE A 162 31.14 -34.45 -0.43
C PHE A 162 32.37 -34.11 0.43
N GLY A 163 33.50 -34.81 0.27
CA GLY A 163 34.76 -34.38 0.90
C GLY A 163 34.81 -34.38 2.44
N GLY A 164 34.00 -35.20 3.14
CA GLY A 164 34.23 -35.52 4.56
C GLY A 164 33.55 -34.62 5.61
N GLY A 165 32.39 -34.02 5.31
CA GLY A 165 31.54 -33.31 6.30
C GLY A 165 30.12 -33.89 6.44
N THR A 166 29.28 -33.29 7.28
CA THR A 166 27.84 -33.60 7.50
C THR A 166 26.95 -33.17 6.32
N HIS A 167 27.34 -33.50 5.09
CA HIS A 167 26.54 -33.18 3.91
C HIS A 167 25.53 -34.31 3.65
N GLN A 168 24.24 -33.97 3.69
CA GLN A 168 23.14 -34.91 3.52
C GLN A 168 22.38 -34.58 2.22
N GLY A 169 22.65 -35.35 1.17
CA GLY A 169 21.69 -35.52 0.09
C GLY A 169 22.16 -35.26 -1.34
N ILE A 170 21.47 -35.88 -2.30
CA ILE A 170 21.69 -35.74 -3.74
C ILE A 170 20.51 -34.95 -4.33
N VAL A 171 20.80 -34.01 -5.25
CA VAL A 171 19.78 -33.31 -6.05
C VAL A 171 19.81 -33.85 -7.47
N LEU A 172 18.64 -34.24 -7.98
CA LEU A 172 18.46 -34.73 -9.35
C LEU A 172 17.36 -34.00 -10.08
N TRP A 173 17.49 -33.97 -11.40
CA TRP A 173 16.45 -33.52 -12.32
C TRP A 173 15.71 -34.74 -12.85
N GLY A 174 14.39 -34.76 -12.72
CA GLY A 174 13.53 -35.80 -13.28
C GLY A 174 12.49 -35.19 -14.21
N PHE A 175 12.10 -35.91 -15.26
CA PHE A 175 10.97 -35.50 -16.10
C PHE A 175 9.64 -35.66 -15.36
N GLY A 176 8.70 -34.77 -15.66
CA GLY A 176 7.33 -34.78 -15.13
C GLY A 176 7.04 -33.59 -14.20
N THR A 177 5.79 -33.54 -13.73
CA THR A 177 5.28 -32.43 -12.90
C THR A 177 5.48 -32.71 -11.41
N CYS A 178 5.38 -31.65 -10.60
CA CYS A 178 5.07 -31.80 -9.19
C CYS A 178 3.76 -32.59 -8.97
N PRO A 179 3.62 -33.31 -7.85
CA PRO A 179 2.33 -33.89 -7.44
C PRO A 179 1.28 -32.80 -7.14
#